data_AF-A0A1F5WQ09-F1
#
_entry.id   AF-A0A1F5WQ09-F1
#
_cell.length_a   1.000
_cell.length_b   1.000
_cell.length_c   1.000
_cell.angle_alpha   90.00
_cell.angle_beta   90.00
_cell.angle_gamma   90.00
#
_symmetry.space_group_name_H-M   'P 1'
#
loop_
_entity.id
_entity.type
_entity.pdbx_description
1 polymer ?
#
loop_
_entity_poly.entity_id
_entity_poly.type
_entity_poly.pdbx_seq_one_letter_code
_entity_poly.pdbx_strand_id
1 'polypeptide(L)' 'MMMYHIYMPTAILPKKLNREVKNYVVRAVNEVLSDPDFGLELSKEAQKRLCQAAKSKKTVPFSEIKKKYY' A
#
# COMPACT_ATOMS: atom_id res chain seq x y z
N MET A 1 -41.70 15.58 7.88
CA MET A 1 -40.24 15.82 7.96
C MET A 1 -39.65 14.76 8.89
N MET A 2 -39.08 13.68 8.35
CA MET A 2 -38.54 12.58 9.16
C MET A 2 -37.09 12.88 9.55
N MET A 3 -36.83 12.99 10.85
CA MET A 3 -35.47 13.10 11.40
C MET A 3 -34.85 11.70 11.50
N TYR A 4 -33.81 11.45 10.71
CA TYR A 4 -32.96 10.26 10.87
C TYR A 4 -31.99 10.51 12.03
N HIS A 5 -32.20 9.83 13.15
CA HIS A 5 -31.22 9.81 14.24
C HIS A 5 -30.05 8.92 13.81
N ILE A 6 -28.92 9.55 13.49
CA ILE A 6 -27.67 8.88 13.17
C ILE A 6 -27.15 8.27 14.47
N TYR A 7 -27.37 6.97 14.66
CA TYR A 7 -26.75 6.21 15.75
C TYR A 7 -25.26 6.03 15.42
N MET A 8 -24.42 6.86 16.02
CA MET A 8 -22.97 6.68 16.05
C MET A 8 -22.63 5.82 17.27
N PRO A 9 -22.28 4.53 17.13
CA PRO A 9 -21.80 3.76 18.25
C PRO A 9 -20.48 4.37 18.73
N THR A 10 -20.53 5.14 19.82
CA THR A 10 -19.33 5.56 20.54
C THR A 10 -18.67 4.30 21.07
N ALA A 11 -17.61 3.85 20.40
CA ALA A 11 -16.78 2.76 20.89
C ALA A 11 -16.30 3.14 22.29
N ILE A 12 -16.81 2.46 23.31
CA ILE A 12 -16.32 2.59 24.68
C ILE A 12 -14.95 1.92 24.70
N LEU A 13 -13.92 2.67 24.34
CA LEU A 13 -12.54 2.21 24.44
C LEU A 13 -12.24 2.03 25.94
N PRO A 14 -11.80 0.85 26.38
CA PRO A 14 -11.36 0.69 27.76
C PRO A 14 -10.26 1.71 28.05
N LYS A 15 -10.41 2.46 29.14
CA LYS A 15 -9.51 3.56 29.59
C LYS A 15 -8.02 3.18 29.60
N LYS A 16 -7.71 1.88 29.59
CA LYS A 16 -6.37 1.33 29.50
C LYS A 16 -6.37 0.20 28.46
N LEU A 17 -5.81 0.46 27.28
CA LEU A 17 -5.49 -0.59 26.31
C LEU A 17 -4.56 -1.61 26.99
N ASN A 18 -4.89 -2.90 26.91
CA ASN A 18 -4.03 -3.99 27.43
C ASN A 18 -2.62 -3.84 26.83
N ARG A 19 -1.58 -3.99 27.67
CA ARG A 19 -0.16 -3.89 27.29
C ARG A 19 0.17 -4.78 26.10
N GLU A 20 -0.43 -5.97 26.03
CA GLU A 20 -0.24 -6.90 24.92
C GLU A 20 -0.77 -6.34 23.60
N VAL A 21 -1.95 -5.70 23.64
CA VAL A 21 -2.55 -5.07 22.46
C VAL A 21 -1.70 -3.89 21.99
N LYS A 22 -1.18 -3.07 22.92
CA LYS A 22 -0.26 -1.97 22.56
C LYS A 22 1.00 -2.50 21.89
N ASN A 23 1.61 -3.53 22.46
CA ASN A 23 2.82 -4.14 21.91
C ASN A 23 2.56 -4.74 20.52
N TYR A 24 1.41 -5.39 20.33
CA TYR A 24 1.01 -5.93 19.03
C TYR A 24 0.87 -4.83 17.98
N VAL A 25 0.16 -3.73 18.30
CA VAL A 25 -0.01 -2.59 17.39
C VAL A 25 1.33 -1.94 17.06
N VAL A 26 2.17 -1.66 18.06
CA VAL A 26 3.49 -1.06 17.86
C VAL A 26 4.36 -1.93 16.97
N ARG A 27 4.33 -3.26 17.18
CA ARG A 27 5.09 -4.20 16.35
C ARG A 27 4.59 -4.21 14.90
N ALA A 28 3.28 -4.27 14.67
CA ALA A 28 2.71 -4.25 13.32
C ALA A 28 3.06 -2.96 12.58
N VAL A 29 2.97 -1.81 13.26
CA VAL A 29 3.37 -0.51 12.68
C VAL A 29 4.86 -0.48 12.37
N ASN A 30 5.72 -0.97 13.27
CA ASN A 30 7.15 -1.02 13.02
C ASN A 30 7.51 -1.95 11.87
N GLU A 31 6.85 -3.10 11.72
CA GLU A 31 7.08 -4.02 10.59
C GLU A 31 6.78 -3.33 9.25
N VAL A 32 5.69 -2.56 9.17
CA VAL A 32 5.33 -1.79 7.98
C VAL A 32 6.31 -0.65 7.71
N LEU A 33 6.66 0.13 8.74
CA LEU A 33 7.56 1.29 8.58
C LEU A 33 9.04 0.91 8.39
N SER A 34 9.42 -0.31 8.77
CA SER A 34 10.78 -0.83 8.56
C SER A 34 10.98 -1.41 7.16
N ASP A 35 9.90 -1.56 6.38
CA ASP A 35 10.01 -1.95 4.98
C ASP A 35 10.49 -0.73 4.16
N PRO A 36 11.72 -0.76 3.59
CA PRO A 36 12.26 0.34 2.81
C PRO A 36 11.47 0.61 1.52
N ASP A 37 10.69 -0.38 1.06
CA ASP A 37 9.85 -0.29 -0.13
C ASP A 37 8.38 0.01 0.20
N PHE A 38 8.04 0.29 1.47
CA PHE A 38 6.68 0.63 1.86
C PHE A 38 6.16 1.86 1.09
N GLY A 39 5.02 1.70 0.41
CA GLY A 39 4.43 2.75 -0.42
C GLY A 39 5.08 2.89 -1.81
N LEU A 40 6.11 2.08 -2.11
CA LEU A 40 6.71 1.95 -3.45
C LEU A 40 6.19 0.71 -4.18
N GLU A 41 5.20 0.00 -3.63
CA GLU A 41 4.65 -1.17 -4.29
C GLU A 41 3.97 -0.77 -5.60
N LEU A 42 4.28 -1.52 -6.66
CA LEU A 42 3.64 -1.32 -7.95
C LEU A 42 2.12 -1.51 -7.83
N SER A 43 1.36 -0.57 -8.41
CA SER A 43 -0.09 -0.75 -8.54
C SER A 43 -0.41 -2.06 -9.28
N LYS A 44 -1.55 -2.67 -8.98
CA LYS A 44 -1.97 -3.93 -9.64
C LYS A 44 -1.99 -3.81 -11.16
N GLU A 45 -2.33 -2.62 -11.67
CA GLU A 45 -2.34 -2.33 -13.09
C GLU A 45 -0.92 -2.25 -13.67
N ALA A 46 0.02 -1.58 -12.97
CA ALA A 46 1.43 -1.55 -13.36
C ALA A 46 2.05 -2.95 -13.36
N GLN A 47 1.78 -3.77 -12.33
CA GLN A 47 2.22 -5.17 -12.30
C GLN A 47 1.67 -5.97 -13.47
N LYS A 48 0.37 -5.83 -13.78
CA LYS A 48 -0.25 -6.52 -14.92
C LYS A 48 0.41 -6.16 -16.24
N ARG A 49 0.69 -4.87 -16.47
CA ARG A 49 1.38 -4.38 -17.67
C ARG A 49 2.81 -4.91 -17.77
N LEU A 50 3.56 -4.91 -16.66
CA LEU A 50 4.91 -5.46 -16.62
C LEU A 50 4.93 -6.96 -16.90
N CYS A 51 4.03 -7.73 -16.31
CA CYS A 51 3.88 -9.17 -16.59
C CYS A 51 3.55 -9.45 -18.06
N GLN A 52 2.75 -8.60 -18.70
CA GLN A 52 2.46 -8.72 -20.14
C GLN A 52 3.67 -8.34 -20.99
N ALA A 53 4.37 -7.25 -20.65
CA ALA A 53 5.57 -6.80 -21.34
C ALA A 53 6.70 -7.82 -21.24
N ALA A 54 6.89 -8.47 -20.08
CA ALA A 54 7.88 -9.53 -19.89
C ALA A 54 7.64 -10.75 -20.77
N LYS A 55 6.38 -11.03 -21.15
CA LYS A 55 6.03 -12.10 -22.09
C LYS A 55 6.29 -11.73 -23.55
N SER A 56 6.43 -10.44 -23.85
CA SER A 56 6.80 -9.96 -25.19
C SER A 56 8.30 -10.11 -25.40
N LYS A 57 8.69 -10.74 -26.52
CA LYS A 57 10.11 -10.85 -26.93
C LYS A 57 10.64 -9.57 -27.59
N LYS A 58 9.81 -8.54 -27.77
CA LYS A 58 10.25 -7.25 -28.32
C LYS A 58 10.94 -6.44 -27.24
N THR A 59 12.26 -6.55 -27.20
CA THR A 59 13.14 -5.65 -26.43
C THR A 59 13.74 -4.61 -27.38
N VAL A 60 13.97 -3.41 -26.86
CA VAL A 60 14.66 -2.34 -27.58
C VAL A 60 16.01 -2.14 -26.89
N PRO A 61 17.14 -2.11 -27.62
CA PRO A 61 18.44 -1.84 -27.03
C PRO A 61 18.46 -0.51 -26.27
N PHE A 62 19.11 -0.48 -25.11
CA PHE A 62 19.21 0.74 -24.30
C PHE A 62 19.86 1.90 -25.07
N SER A 63 20.78 1.60 -25.99
CA SER A 63 21.41 2.59 -26.88
C SER A 63 20.41 3.30 -27.79
N GLU A 64 19.36 2.61 -28.26
CA GLU A 64 18.31 3.21 -29.08
C GLU A 64 17.37 4.09 -28.24
N ILE A 65 17.09 3.69 -27.00
CA ILE A 65 16.30 4.50 -26.06
C ILE A 65 17.04 5.79 -25.74
N LYS A 66 18.35 5.71 -25.43
CA LYS A 66 19.16 6.88 -25.09
C LYS A 66 19.14 7.94 -26.19
N LYS A 67 19.32 7.53 -27.46
CA LYS A 67 19.26 8.43 -28.63
C LYS A 67 17.92 9.17 -28.81
N LYS A 68 16.83 8.64 -28.26
CA LYS A 68 15.49 9.22 -28.44
C LYS A 68 15.15 10.28 -27.39
N TYR A 69 15.74 10.18 -26.20
CA TYR A 69 15.38 11.00 -25.04
C TYR A 69 16.53 11.86 -24.50
N TYR A 70 17.75 11.67 -25.00
CA TYR A 70 18.94 12.49 -24.75
C TYR A 70 19.53 12.91 -26.08
#